data_AF-A0A838RKU4-F1
#
_entry.id   AF-A0A838RKU4-F1
#
_cell.length_a   1.000
_cell.length_b   1.000
_cell.length_c   1.000
_cell.angle_alpha   90.00
_cell.angle_beta   90.00
_cell.angle_gamma   90.00
#
_symmetry.space_group_name_H-M   'P 1'
#
loop_
_entity.id
_entity.type
_entity.pdbx_description
1 polymer ?
#
loop_
_entity_poly.entity_id
_entity_poly.type
_entity_poly.pdbx_seq_one_letter_code
_entity_poly.pdbx_strand_id
1 'polypeptide(L)'
;MNTRRPPFPPAFALIAGICAVSTGAIFFRLAEAPPLVEAAYRCVLATLILLPIAWITARDELRRLSPQSWWLALGAGFFLALHFATWTSSLEYTSVASSVVLVTTNPLWVGLLTPFMSTDRISRLTALGIAISVVGGIVIG
;
A
#
# COMPACT_ATOMS: atom_id res chain seq x y z
N MET A 1 -25.88 10.26 0.42
CA MET A 1 -24.46 10.10 0.09
C MET A 1 -24.07 11.19 -0.92
N ASN A 2 -23.36 12.23 -0.49
CA ASN A 2 -22.84 13.25 -1.40
C ASN A 2 -21.64 12.64 -2.15
N THR A 3 -21.86 12.15 -3.37
CA THR A 3 -20.78 11.73 -4.27
C THR A 3 -20.06 12.97 -4.76
N ARG A 4 -19.16 13.54 -3.93
CA ARG A 4 -18.22 14.57 -4.39
C ARG A 4 -17.42 13.95 -5.54
N ARG A 5 -17.59 14.48 -6.74
CA ARG A 5 -16.77 14.08 -7.89
C ARG A 5 -15.30 14.33 -7.54
N PRO A 6 -14.40 13.37 -7.81
CA PRO A 6 -12.98 13.56 -7.51
C PRO A 6 -12.45 14.76 -8.33
N PRO A 7 -11.55 15.58 -7.75
CA PRO A 7 -11.01 16.76 -8.41
C PRO A 7 -10.16 16.42 -9.66
N PHE A 8 -9.72 15.16 -9.78
CA PHE A 8 -8.97 14.66 -10.94
C PHE A 8 -9.59 13.34 -11.44
N PRO A 9 -9.42 13.00 -12.73
CA PRO A 9 -9.84 11.70 -13.27
C PRO A 9 -9.15 10.56 -12.52
N PRO A 10 -9.88 9.56 -11.98
CA PRO A 10 -9.30 8.43 -11.24
C PRO A 10 -8.24 7.67 -12.03
N ALA A 11 -8.42 7.57 -13.36
CA ALA A 11 -7.46 6.94 -14.26
C ALA A 11 -6.08 7.61 -14.22
N PHE A 12 -6.03 8.94 -14.11
CA PHE A 12 -4.75 9.66 -14.04
C PHE A 12 -4.00 9.35 -12.74
N ALA A 13 -4.72 9.34 -11.61
CA ALA A 13 -4.14 8.96 -10.32
C ALA A 13 -3.61 7.51 -10.33
N LEU A 14 -4.34 6.60 -10.97
CA LEU A 14 -3.91 5.21 -11.14
C LEU A 14 -2.65 5.09 -12.01
N ILE A 15 -2.61 5.75 -13.16
CA ILE A 15 -1.44 5.74 -14.05
C ILE A 15 -0.22 6.30 -13.31
N ALA A 16 -0.36 7.45 -12.67
CA ALA A 16 0.72 8.06 -11.89
C ALA A 16 1.21 7.13 -10.76
N GLY A 17 0.27 6.50 -10.04
CA GLY A 17 0.59 5.52 -9.00
C GLY A 17 1.32 4.30 -9.53
N ILE A 18 0.87 3.72 -10.65
CA ILE A 18 1.51 2.56 -11.29
C ILE A 18 2.92 2.91 -11.74
N CYS A 19 3.10 4.05 -12.41
CA CYS A 19 4.42 4.51 -12.84
C CYS A 19 5.37 4.68 -11.64
N ALA A 20 4.92 5.37 -10.58
CA ALA A 20 5.72 5.61 -9.38
C ALA A 20 6.12 4.32 -8.65
N VAL A 21 5.19 3.36 -8.53
CA VAL A 21 5.48 2.05 -7.90
C VAL A 21 6.45 1.23 -8.76
N SER A 22 6.30 1.27 -10.09
CA SER A 22 7.13 0.49 -11.02
C SER A 22 8.59 0.95 -11.06
N THR A 23 8.84 2.27 -10.99
CA THR A 23 10.23 2.79 -10.91
C THR A 23 10.82 2.74 -9.51
N GLY A 24 10.00 2.62 -8.46
CA GLY A 24 10.46 2.63 -7.07
C GLY A 24 11.51 1.55 -6.77
N ALA A 25 11.32 0.33 -7.25
CA ALA A 25 12.27 -0.78 -7.03
C ALA A 25 13.64 -0.56 -7.70
N ILE A 26 13.68 0.18 -8.82
CA ILE A 26 14.92 0.52 -9.51
C ILE A 26 15.72 1.53 -8.68
N PHE A 27 15.05 2.55 -8.13
CA PHE A 27 15.70 3.54 -7.28
C PHE A 27 16.23 2.94 -5.97
N PHE A 28 15.53 1.98 -5.37
CA PHE A 28 16.04 1.23 -4.23
C PHE A 28 17.35 0.50 -4.57
N ARG A 29 17.39 -0.23 -5.68
CA ARG A 29 18.64 -0.90 -6.10
C ARG A 29 19.80 0.06 -6.38
N LEU A 30 19.52 1.28 -6.82
CA LEU A 30 20.54 2.28 -7.11
C LEU A 30 21.03 3.04 -5.87
N ALA A 31 20.27 3.04 -4.78
CA ALA A 31 20.60 3.81 -3.58
C ALA A 31 21.73 3.16 -2.76
N GLU A 32 22.05 1.89 -2.98
CA GLU A 32 23.10 1.11 -2.29
C GLU A 32 23.11 1.34 -0.76
N ALA A 33 21.93 1.51 -0.16
CA ALA A 33 21.76 1.82 1.25
C ALA A 33 21.12 0.64 2.00
N PRO A 34 21.31 0.54 3.33
CA PRO A 34 20.64 -0.50 4.11
C PRO A 34 19.11 -0.41 3.97
N PRO A 35 18.37 -1.52 3.78
CA PRO A 35 16.94 -1.51 3.43
C PRO A 35 16.07 -0.80 4.45
N LEU A 36 16.44 -0.92 5.72
CA LEU A 36 15.72 -0.28 6.81
C LEU A 36 15.86 1.25 6.76
N VAL A 37 17.03 1.74 6.33
CA VAL A 37 17.29 3.17 6.13
C VAL A 37 16.44 3.67 4.97
N GLU A 38 16.40 2.93 3.87
CA GLU A 38 15.58 3.28 2.69
C GLU A 38 14.08 3.31 3.01
N ALA A 39 13.58 2.28 3.72
CA ALA A 39 12.20 2.22 4.18
C ALA A 39 11.86 3.38 5.13
N ALA A 40 12.77 3.71 6.06
CA ALA A 40 12.61 4.83 6.98
C ALA A 40 12.55 6.17 6.23
N TYR A 41 13.47 6.43 5.30
CA TYR A 41 13.45 7.63 4.47
C TYR A 41 12.16 7.76 3.68
N ARG A 42 11.68 6.68 3.05
CA ARG A 42 10.42 6.69 2.31
C ARG A 42 9.25 7.10 3.21
N CYS A 43 9.12 6.49 4.39
CA CYS A 43 8.03 6.80 5.33
C CYS A 43 8.12 8.23 5.88
N VAL A 44 9.33 8.69 6.23
CA VAL A 44 9.55 10.05 6.76
C VAL A 44 9.27 11.09 5.69
N LEU A 45 9.79 10.95 4.48
CA LEU A 45 9.55 11.89 3.38
C LEU A 45 8.06 11.94 3.01
N ALA A 46 7.40 10.79 2.89
CA ALA A 46 5.96 10.74 2.66
C ALA A 46 5.19 11.47 3.77
N THR A 47 5.56 11.25 5.03
CA THR A 47 4.94 11.91 6.18
C THR A 47 5.18 13.42 6.14
N LEU A 48 6.40 13.88 5.88
CA LEU A 48 6.73 15.30 5.81
C LEU A 48 5.99 16.04 4.70
N ILE A 49 5.74 15.38 3.57
CA ILE A 49 4.98 15.95 2.44
C ILE A 49 3.48 15.95 2.75
N LEU A 50 2.95 14.86 3.32
CA LEU A 50 1.52 14.71 3.56
C LEU A 50 1.02 15.43 4.81
N LEU A 51 1.86 15.55 5.85
CA LEU A 51 1.51 16.18 7.12
C LEU A 51 1.01 17.64 6.96
N PRO A 52 1.69 18.55 6.23
CA PRO A 52 1.20 19.91 6.04
C PRO A 52 -0.11 19.94 5.26
N ILE A 53 -0.27 19.07 4.26
CA ILE A 53 -1.51 18.97 3.48
C ILE A 53 -2.65 18.51 4.40
N ALA A 54 -2.45 17.43 5.14
CA ALA A 54 -3.42 16.89 6.09
C ALA A 54 -3.78 17.90 7.19
N TRP A 55 -2.80 18.68 7.66
CA TRP A 55 -3.03 19.73 8.65
C TRP A 55 -3.90 20.86 8.09
N ILE A 56 -3.68 21.27 6.84
CA ILE A 56 -4.48 22.34 6.21
C ILE A 56 -5.89 21.85 5.88
N THR A 57 -6.04 20.62 5.36
CA THR A 57 -7.32 20.14 4.82
C THR A 57 -8.19 19.42 5.85
N ALA A 58 -7.59 18.80 6.88
CA ALA A 58 -8.27 17.85 7.76
C ALA A 58 -8.00 18.08 9.26
N ARG A 59 -7.42 19.22 9.67
CA ARG A 59 -7.12 19.53 11.10
C ARG A 59 -8.28 19.29 12.06
N ASP A 60 -9.49 19.70 11.67
CA ASP A 60 -10.65 19.65 12.56
C ASP A 60 -11.15 18.20 12.72
N GLU A 61 -10.87 17.34 11.73
CA GLU A 61 -11.15 15.91 11.76
C GLU A 61 -10.09 15.18 12.59
N LEU A 62 -8.80 15.51 12.43
CA LEU A 62 -7.72 14.98 13.28
C LEU A 62 -7.92 15.31 14.77
N ARG A 63 -8.40 16.52 15.08
CA ARG A 63 -8.68 16.95 16.46
C ARG A 63 -9.88 16.24 17.10
N ARG A 64 -10.79 15.70 16.30
CA ARG A 64 -11.99 14.99 16.77
C ARG A 64 -11.77 13.48 16.89
N LEU A 65 -10.56 12.99 16.60
CA LEU A 65 -10.26 11.57 16.73
C LEU A 65 -10.38 11.11 18.19
N SER A 66 -11.14 10.03 18.38
CA SER A 66 -11.24 9.38 19.68
C SER A 66 -9.91 8.74 20.09
N PRO A 67 -9.65 8.52 21.39
CA PRO A 67 -8.47 7.80 21.85
C PRO A 67 -8.34 6.39 21.24
N GLN A 68 -9.48 5.72 21.01
CA GLN A 68 -9.50 4.42 20.35
C GLN A 68 -9.08 4.51 18.88
N SER A 69 -9.53 5.55 18.17
CA SER A 69 -9.12 5.82 16.78
C SER A 69 -7.62 6.10 16.68
N TRP A 70 -7.04 6.78 17.69
CA TRP A 70 -5.60 6.98 17.78
C TRP A 70 -4.83 5.67 17.95
N TRP A 71 -5.29 4.77 18.83
CA TRP A 71 -4.66 3.46 18.99
C TRP A 71 -4.73 2.60 17.72
N LEU A 72 -5.87 2.63 17.02
CA LEU A 72 -6.02 1.95 15.74
C LEU A 72 -5.09 2.55 14.68
N ALA A 73 -4.96 3.87 14.62
CA ALA A 73 -4.05 4.55 13.70
C ALA A 73 -2.58 4.22 13.98
N LEU A 74 -2.17 4.21 15.25
CA LEU A 74 -0.82 3.80 15.67
C LEU A 74 -0.56 2.32 15.34
N GLY A 75 -1.52 1.44 15.60
CA GLY A 75 -1.43 0.02 15.24
C GLY A 75 -1.30 -0.17 13.73
N ALA A 76 -2.12 0.51 12.93
CA ALA A 76 -2.02 0.48 11.47
C ALA A 76 -0.65 0.99 10.98
N GLY A 77 -0.15 2.08 11.57
CA GLY A 77 1.19 2.61 11.28
C GLY A 77 2.30 1.62 11.61
N PHE A 78 2.21 0.94 12.75
CA PHE A 78 3.18 -0.09 13.16
C PHE A 78 3.21 -1.27 12.17
N PHE A 79 2.05 -1.83 11.81
CA PHE A 79 1.98 -2.90 10.82
C PHE A 79 2.45 -2.45 9.43
N LEU A 80 2.17 -1.20 9.04
CA LEU A 80 2.67 -0.64 7.79
C LEU A 80 4.21 -0.50 7.81
N ALA A 81 4.79 -0.10 8.93
CA ALA A 81 6.24 -0.04 9.09
C ALA A 81 6.87 -1.44 9.01
N LEU A 82 6.28 -2.44 9.68
CA LEU A 82 6.71 -3.84 9.55
C LEU A 82 6.61 -4.34 8.12
N HIS A 83 5.52 -4.02 7.42
CA HIS A 83 5.34 -4.36 6.01
C HIS A 83 6.46 -3.78 5.15
N PHE A 84 6.76 -2.49 5.26
CA PHE A 84 7.85 -1.88 4.50
C PHE A 84 9.22 -2.44 4.88
N ALA A 85 9.49 -2.67 6.16
CA ALA A 85 10.75 -3.26 6.61
C ALA A 85 10.94 -4.66 6.01
N THR A 86 9.95 -5.54 6.14
CA THR A 86 10.00 -6.91 5.62
C THR A 86 10.07 -6.95 4.09
N TRP A 87 9.31 -6.09 3.41
CA TRP A 87 9.34 -6.01 1.95
C TRP A 87 10.68 -5.50 1.44
N THR A 88 11.19 -4.37 1.95
CA THR A 88 12.47 -3.82 1.47
C THR A 88 13.62 -4.77 1.81
N SER A 89 13.62 -5.40 3.00
CA SER A 89 14.60 -6.44 3.31
C SER A 89 14.51 -7.64 2.36
N SER A 90 13.32 -8.04 1.92
CA SER A 90 13.19 -9.13 0.94
C SER A 90 13.90 -8.81 -0.39
N LEU A 91 14.00 -7.53 -0.79
CA LEU A 91 14.69 -7.14 -2.03
C LEU A 91 16.21 -7.40 -1.99
N GLU A 92 16.80 -7.52 -0.80
CA GLU A 92 18.21 -7.93 -0.64
C GLU A 92 18.38 -9.45 -0.67
N TYR A 93 17.44 -10.20 -0.08
CA TYR A 93 17.52 -11.65 0.01
C TYR A 93 17.04 -12.38 -1.25
N THR A 94 16.24 -11.72 -2.10
CA THR A 94 15.66 -12.31 -3.31
C THR A 94 15.70 -11.34 -4.50
N SER A 95 15.52 -11.86 -5.72
CA SER A 95 15.32 -11.01 -6.89
C SER A 95 14.08 -10.11 -6.71
N VAL A 96 14.11 -8.93 -7.33
CA VAL A 96 12.97 -7.99 -7.36
C VAL A 96 11.73 -8.69 -7.92
N ALA A 97 11.89 -9.55 -8.92
CA ALA A 97 10.80 -10.30 -9.53
C ALA A 97 10.11 -11.21 -8.50
N SER A 98 10.85 -12.09 -7.82
CA SER A 98 10.25 -13.05 -6.87
C SER A 98 9.68 -12.35 -5.62
N SER A 99 10.26 -11.23 -5.18
CA SER A 99 9.71 -10.40 -4.10
C SER A 99 8.39 -9.74 -4.49
N VAL A 100 8.32 -9.15 -5.69
CA VAL A 100 7.09 -8.53 -6.21
C VAL A 100 6.01 -9.59 -6.38
N VAL A 101 6.34 -10.79 -6.87
CA VAL A 101 5.39 -11.89 -7.04
C VAL A 101 4.77 -12.29 -5.70
N LEU A 102 5.59 -12.47 -4.66
CA LEU A 102 5.11 -12.74 -3.31
C LEU A 102 4.17 -11.64 -2.80
N VAL A 103 4.50 -10.36 -2.97
CA VAL A 103 3.63 -9.25 -2.55
C VAL A 103 2.36 -9.15 -3.40
N THR A 104 2.41 -9.48 -4.69
CA THR A 104 1.21 -9.48 -5.55
C THR A 104 0.21 -10.58 -5.21
N THR A 105 0.52 -11.48 -4.26
CA THR A 105 -0.46 -12.42 -3.69
C THR A 105 -1.43 -11.77 -2.70
N ASN A 106 -1.26 -10.49 -2.36
CA ASN A 106 -2.17 -9.72 -1.51
C ASN A 106 -3.67 -9.87 -1.87
N PRO A 107 -4.11 -9.85 -3.14
CA PRO A 107 -5.52 -10.04 -3.50
C PRO A 107 -6.07 -11.40 -3.08
N LEU A 108 -5.22 -12.43 -3.03
CA LEU A 108 -5.57 -13.78 -2.59
C LEU A 108 -5.92 -13.77 -1.09
N TRP A 109 -5.09 -13.12 -0.28
CA TRP A 109 -5.34 -12.93 1.15
C TRP A 109 -6.55 -12.04 1.42
N VAL A 110 -6.72 -10.95 0.66
CA VAL A 110 -7.92 -10.10 0.76
C VAL A 110 -9.17 -10.93 0.45
N GLY A 111 -9.16 -11.73 -0.63
CA GLY A 111 -10.26 -12.61 -0.97
C GLY A 111 -10.52 -13.71 0.08
N LEU A 112 -9.48 -14.21 0.73
CA LEU A 112 -9.62 -15.24 1.76
C LEU A 112 -10.14 -14.67 3.08
N LEU A 113 -9.68 -13.48 3.48
CA LEU A 113 -9.98 -12.87 4.79
C LEU A 113 -11.23 -12.00 4.79
N THR A 114 -11.63 -11.43 3.65
CA THR A 114 -12.85 -10.59 3.57
C THR A 114 -14.10 -11.31 4.09
N PRO A 115 -14.36 -12.59 3.78
CA PRO A 115 -15.52 -13.32 4.31
C PRO A 115 -15.49 -13.53 5.84
N PHE A 116 -14.30 -13.48 6.47
CA PHE A 116 -14.14 -13.66 7.92
C PHE A 116 -14.21 -12.33 8.68
N MET A 117 -13.79 -11.22 8.07
CA MET A 117 -13.77 -9.90 8.70
C MET A 117 -14.97 -9.02 8.34
N SER A 118 -15.61 -9.28 7.19
CA SER A 118 -16.75 -8.52 6.70
C SER A 118 -17.87 -9.47 6.26
N THR A 119 -19.13 -9.12 6.54
CA THR A 119 -20.31 -9.87 6.08
C THR A 119 -20.57 -9.76 4.57
N ASP A 120 -19.79 -8.93 3.86
CA ASP A 120 -19.95 -8.70 2.43
C ASP A 120 -19.45 -9.89 1.60
N ARG A 121 -20.35 -10.44 0.77
CA ARG A 121 -20.03 -11.54 -0.15
C ARG A 121 -19.17 -11.03 -1.30
N ILE A 122 -18.03 -11.67 -1.53
CA ILE A 122 -17.16 -11.40 -2.67
C ILE A 122 -17.93 -11.65 -3.96
N SER A 123 -17.97 -10.65 -4.84
CA SER A 123 -18.60 -10.79 -6.16
C SER A 123 -17.81 -11.75 -7.05
N ARG A 124 -18.49 -12.45 -7.97
CA ARG A 124 -17.83 -13.34 -8.94
C ARG A 124 -16.79 -12.61 -9.79
N LEU A 125 -17.01 -11.32 -10.08
CA LEU A 125 -16.07 -10.49 -10.83
C LEU A 125 -14.81 -10.18 -10.03
N THR A 126 -14.94 -9.93 -8.73
CA THR A 126 -13.81 -9.73 -7.81
C THR A 126 -12.99 -11.01 -7.68
N ALA A 127 -13.65 -12.18 -7.55
CA ALA A 127 -12.96 -13.47 -7.53
C ALA A 127 -12.19 -13.75 -8.83
N LEU A 128 -12.77 -13.43 -9.99
CA LEU A 128 -12.09 -13.57 -11.28
C LEU A 128 -10.89 -12.62 -11.39
N GLY A 129 -11.03 -11.38 -10.94
CA GLY A 129 -9.92 -10.42 -10.89
C GLY A 129 -8.76 -10.91 -10.02
N ILE A 130 -9.06 -11.44 -8.83
CA ILE A 130 -8.07 -12.07 -7.95
C ILE A 130 -7.37 -13.24 -8.67
N ALA A 131 -8.13 -14.14 -9.30
CA ALA A 131 -7.57 -15.28 -10.03
C ALA A 131 -6.63 -14.84 -11.17
N ILE A 132 -7.03 -13.84 -11.97
CA ILE A 132 -6.21 -13.29 -13.05
C ILE A 132 -4.93 -12.65 -12.50
N SER A 133 -5.01 -11.88 -11.40
CA SER A 133 -3.83 -11.29 -10.76
C SER A 133 -2.86 -12.35 -10.25
N VAL A 134 -3.36 -13.43 -9.64
CA VAL A 134 -2.53 -14.53 -9.15
C VAL A 134 -1.85 -15.26 -10.30
N VAL A 135 -2.58 -15.58 -11.39
CA VAL A 135 -2.00 -16.21 -12.58
C VAL A 135 -0.94 -15.32 -13.21
N GLY A 136 -1.19 -14.01 -13.34
CA GLY A 136 -0.20 -13.05 -13.82
C GLY A 136 1.06 -13.01 -12.95
N GLY A 137 0.90 -13.06 -11.62
CA GLY A 137 2.02 -13.17 -10.68
C GLY A 137 2.85 -14.44 -10.90
N ILE A 138 2.21 -15.59 -11.07
CA ILE A 138 2.90 -16.87 -11.33
C ILE A 138 3.67 -16.85 -12.66
N VAL A 139 3.15 -16.19 -13.70
CA VAL A 139 3.81 -16.11 -15.01
C VAL A 139 5.04 -15.20 -14.99
N ILE A 140 5.03 -14.15 -14.16
CA ILE A 140 6.12 -13.17 -14.07
C ILE A 140 7.24 -13.63 -13.13
N GLY A 141 6.90 -14.42 -12.10
CA GLY A 141 7.82 -14.87 -11.04
C GLY A 141 8.62 -16.10 -11.37
#